data_AF-A0A1I1Z8G7-F1
#
_entry.id   AF-A0A1I1Z8G7-F1
#
_cell.length_a   1.000
_cell.length_b   1.000
_cell.length_c   1.000
_cell.angle_alpha   90.00
_cell.angle_beta   90.00
_cell.angle_gamma   90.00
#
_symmetry.space_group_name_H-M   'P 1'
#
loop_
_entity.id
_entity.type
_entity.pdbx_description
1 polymer ?
#
loop_
_entity_poly.entity_id
_entity_poly.type
_entity_poly.pdbx_seq_one_letter_code
_entity_poly.pdbx_strand_id
1 'polypeptide(L)'
;MAERKTNSSNYQNQSFLENKCPLNELLYSMSRRWTTDILFCIEEGKNRFSAIREELTYITDHILSDRLKVLEKSGLISRLQFPGMPPKVTYSLTDNGVELCRLLEQLCEFSSIIYEDKTVTALTA
;
A
#
# COMPACT_ATOMS: atom_id res chain seq x y z
N MET A 1 5.83 -20.01 7.22
CA MET A 1 4.63 -19.14 7.31
C MET A 1 3.73 -19.79 8.35
N ALA A 2 3.57 -19.21 9.54
CA ALA A 2 2.69 -19.80 10.54
C ALA A 2 1.25 -19.80 10.00
N GLU A 3 0.55 -20.93 10.08
CA GLU A 3 -0.84 -21.02 9.66
C GLU A 3 -1.68 -20.01 10.45
N ARG A 4 -2.51 -19.23 9.74
CA ARG A 4 -3.33 -18.21 10.36
C ARG A 4 -4.39 -18.90 11.22
N LYS A 5 -4.47 -18.57 12.51
CA LYS A 5 -5.48 -19.12 13.43
C LYS A 5 -6.88 -18.65 13.02
N THR A 6 -7.56 -19.45 12.20
CA THR A 6 -8.90 -19.15 11.66
C THR A 6 -10.01 -19.23 12.72
N ASN A 7 -9.76 -19.92 13.84
CA ASN A 7 -10.72 -20.04 14.95
C ASN A 7 -10.63 -18.88 15.97
N SER A 8 -9.77 -17.89 15.74
CA SER A 8 -9.70 -16.73 16.63
C SER A 8 -10.87 -15.78 16.39
N SER A 9 -11.39 -15.18 17.46
CA SER A 9 -12.44 -14.15 17.36
C SER A 9 -12.00 -12.99 16.46
N ASN A 10 -10.71 -12.63 16.49
CA ASN A 10 -10.15 -11.60 15.62
C ASN A 10 -10.30 -11.97 14.13
N TYR A 11 -9.93 -13.19 13.74
CA TYR A 11 -10.08 -13.65 12.35
C TYR A 11 -11.54 -13.71 11.91
N GLN A 12 -12.43 -14.24 12.77
CA GLN A 12 -13.86 -14.32 12.48
C GLN A 12 -14.48 -12.94 12.31
N ASN A 13 -14.15 -11.98 13.19
CA ASN A 13 -14.63 -10.60 13.10
C ASN A 13 -14.14 -9.91 11.83
N GLN A 14 -12.86 -10.09 11.47
CA GLN A 14 -12.30 -9.55 10.23
C GLN A 14 -13.06 -10.12 9.01
N SER A 15 -13.19 -11.44 8.92
CA SER A 15 -13.88 -12.10 7.82
C SER A 15 -15.35 -11.67 7.73
N PHE A 16 -16.05 -11.51 8.86
CA PHE A 16 -17.41 -10.99 8.88
C PHE A 16 -17.52 -9.58 8.29
N LEU A 17 -16.59 -8.68 8.65
CA LEU A 17 -16.59 -7.31 8.12
C LEU A 17 -16.25 -7.25 6.63
N GLU A 18 -15.26 -8.03 6.18
CA GLU A 18 -14.86 -8.14 4.77
C GLU A 18 -16.02 -8.66 3.91
N ASN A 19 -16.74 -9.69 4.38
CA ASN A 19 -17.90 -10.24 3.66
C ASN A 19 -19.14 -9.34 3.68
N LYS A 20 -19.20 -8.31 4.54
CA LYS A 20 -20.36 -7.43 4.65
C LYS A 20 -20.40 -6.38 3.53
N CYS A 21 -19.25 -5.87 3.10
CA CYS A 21 -19.15 -4.83 2.08
C CYS A 21 -17.73 -4.80 1.49
N PRO A 22 -17.55 -4.77 0.16
CA PRO A 22 -16.22 -4.68 -0.47
C PRO A 22 -15.39 -3.49 -0.01
N LEU A 23 -16.03 -2.38 0.39
CA LEU A 23 -15.35 -1.23 0.97
C LEU A 23 -14.59 -1.59 2.24
N ASN A 24 -15.11 -2.51 3.07
CA ASN A 24 -14.44 -2.92 4.30
C ASN A 24 -13.15 -3.69 4.01
N GLU A 25 -13.14 -4.52 2.96
CA GLU A 25 -11.93 -5.22 2.51
C GLU A 25 -10.88 -4.22 2.01
N LEU A 26 -11.30 -3.22 1.21
CA LEU A 26 -10.42 -2.16 0.74
C LEU A 26 -9.83 -1.37 1.92
N LEU A 27 -10.68 -0.87 2.82
CA LEU A 27 -10.23 -0.12 4.01
C LEU A 27 -9.32 -0.95 4.91
N TYR A 28 -9.62 -2.24 5.09
CA TYR A 28 -8.75 -3.14 5.84
C TYR A 28 -7.38 -3.26 5.17
N SER A 29 -7.32 -3.45 3.86
CA SER A 29 -6.06 -3.51 3.10
C SER A 29 -5.28 -2.19 3.20
N MET A 30 -5.93 -1.06 2.95
CA MET A 30 -5.30 0.27 2.96
C MET A 30 -4.83 0.70 4.35
N SER A 31 -5.55 0.34 5.40
CA SER A 31 -5.17 0.65 6.78
C SER A 31 -3.96 -0.16 7.30
N ARG A 32 -3.53 -1.20 6.58
CA ARG A 32 -2.29 -1.91 6.95
C ARG A 32 -1.12 -0.96 6.73
N ARG A 33 -0.24 -0.86 7.73
CA ARG A 33 0.98 -0.04 7.67
C ARG A 33 1.71 -0.18 6.33
N TRP A 34 2.16 0.96 5.81
CA TRP A 34 2.91 1.14 4.55
C TRP A 34 2.12 1.01 3.26
N THR A 35 0.87 0.54 3.27
CA THR A 35 0.15 0.23 2.02
C THR A 35 -0.10 1.47 1.17
N THR A 36 -0.61 2.53 1.79
CA THR A 36 -0.89 3.81 1.12
C THR A 36 0.40 4.55 0.76
N ASP A 37 1.42 4.53 1.64
CA ASP A 37 2.72 5.16 1.36
C ASP A 37 3.42 4.53 0.15
N ILE A 38 3.30 3.21 -0.04
CA ILE A 38 3.84 2.52 -1.21
C ILE A 38 3.12 2.98 -2.49
N LEU A 39 1.80 3.20 -2.46
CA LEU A 39 1.06 3.70 -3.62
C LEU A 39 1.56 5.09 -4.01
N PHE A 40 1.67 6.01 -3.04
CA PHE A 40 2.21 7.35 -3.28
C PHE A 40 3.67 7.32 -3.77
N CYS A 41 4.53 6.46 -3.23
CA CYS A 41 5.90 6.29 -3.74
C CYS A 41 5.90 5.92 -5.24
N ILE A 42 5.02 5.01 -5.65
CA ILE A 42 4.93 4.57 -7.06
C ILE A 42 4.38 5.70 -7.92
N GLU A 43 3.40 6.46 -7.42
CA GLU A 43 2.85 7.66 -8.07
C GLU A 43 3.93 8.73 -8.32
N GLU A 44 4.80 8.97 -7.33
CA GLU A 44 5.96 9.87 -7.41
C GLU A 44 7.09 9.33 -8.32
N GLY A 45 6.90 8.14 -8.90
CA GLY A 45 7.82 7.55 -9.86
C GLY A 45 8.88 6.62 -9.26
N LYS A 46 8.81 6.30 -7.96
CA LYS A 46 9.65 5.25 -7.34
C LYS A 46 9.16 3.87 -7.80
N ASN A 47 9.52 3.51 -9.03
CA ASN A 47 9.03 2.31 -9.70
C ASN A 47 9.83 1.04 -9.41
N ARG A 48 10.86 1.06 -8.56
CA ARG A 48 11.69 -0.12 -8.23
C ARG A 48 11.59 -0.46 -6.75
N PHE A 49 11.75 -1.74 -6.43
CA PHE A 49 11.75 -2.21 -5.04
C PHE A 49 12.76 -1.45 -4.17
N SER A 50 14.00 -1.27 -4.64
CA SER A 50 15.04 -0.54 -3.90
C SER A 50 14.67 0.93 -3.70
N ALA A 51 14.12 1.59 -4.72
CA ALA A 51 13.73 2.99 -4.63
C ALA A 51 12.60 3.21 -3.61
N ILE A 52 11.59 2.33 -3.58
CA ILE A 52 10.53 2.37 -2.57
C ILE A 52 11.10 2.06 -1.18
N ARG A 53 12.03 1.11 -1.08
CA ARG A 53 12.66 0.72 0.18
C ARG A 53 13.52 1.82 0.79
N GLU A 54 14.23 2.57 -0.06
CA GLU A 54 15.05 3.73 0.29
C GLU A 54 14.18 4.88 0.80
N GLU A 55 13.05 5.15 0.13
CA GLU A 55 12.08 6.16 0.57
C GLU A 55 11.48 5.80 1.95
N LEU A 56 10.99 4.56 2.06
CA LEU A 56 10.32 4.07 3.27
C LEU A 56 11.33 3.46 4.25
N THR A 57 12.17 4.32 4.85
CA THR A 57 13.35 3.93 5.65
C THR A 57 13.10 2.78 6.65
N TYR A 58 11.96 2.76 7.35
CA TYR A 58 11.65 1.76 8.39
C TYR A 58 10.84 0.54 7.94
N ILE A 59 10.43 0.46 6.67
CA ILE A 59 9.77 -0.76 6.17
C ILE A 59 10.77 -1.94 6.22
N THR A 60 10.31 -3.18 6.19
CA THR A 60 11.23 -4.32 6.00
C THR A 60 11.00 -4.90 4.61
N ASP A 61 12.00 -5.57 4.04
CA ASP A 61 11.88 -6.19 2.71
C ASP A 61 10.72 -7.20 2.66
N HIS A 62 10.54 -7.94 3.75
CA HIS A 62 9.41 -8.85 3.92
C HIS A 62 8.07 -8.11 3.87
N ILE A 63 7.92 -7.00 4.61
CA ILE A 63 6.68 -6.21 4.61
C ILE A 63 6.46 -5.55 3.25
N LEU A 64 7.49 -4.95 2.64
CA LEU A 64 7.39 -4.33 1.32
C LEU A 64 6.95 -5.36 0.27
N SER A 65 7.57 -6.55 0.25
CA SER A 65 7.18 -7.63 -0.66
C SER A 65 5.73 -8.09 -0.43
N ASP A 66 5.31 -8.25 0.83
CA ASP A 66 3.92 -8.61 1.18
C ASP A 66 2.93 -7.55 0.68
N ARG A 67 3.22 -6.27 0.90
CA ARG A 67 2.35 -5.16 0.48
C ARG A 67 2.26 -5.03 -1.04
N LEU A 68 3.39 -5.11 -1.75
CA LEU A 68 3.39 -5.06 -3.22
C LEU A 68 2.57 -6.21 -3.82
N LYS A 69 2.67 -7.43 -3.26
CA LYS A 69 1.83 -8.57 -3.69
C LYS A 69 0.34 -8.32 -3.44
N VAL A 70 -0.02 -7.72 -2.31
CA VAL A 70 -1.42 -7.38 -2.00
C VAL A 70 -1.94 -6.34 -2.99
N LEU A 71 -1.18 -5.27 -3.24
CA LEU A 71 -1.54 -4.21 -4.19
C LEU A 71 -1.65 -4.72 -5.64
N GLU A 72 -0.76 -5.63 -6.04
CA GLU A 72 -0.79 -6.27 -7.36
C GLU A 72 -2.03 -7.17 -7.48
N LYS A 73 -2.29 -7.99 -6.47
CA LYS A 73 -3.47 -8.88 -6.44
C LYS A 73 -4.78 -8.10 -6.45
N SER A 74 -4.84 -6.93 -5.81
CA SER A 74 -6.01 -6.05 -5.85
C SER A 74 -6.15 -5.25 -7.15
N GLY A 75 -5.21 -5.40 -8.10
CA GLY A 75 -5.24 -4.70 -9.38
C GLY A 75 -4.99 -3.20 -9.27
N LEU A 76 -4.32 -2.75 -8.20
CA LEU A 76 -3.96 -1.34 -7.99
C LEU A 76 -2.58 -1.01 -8.58
N ILE A 77 -1.69 -2.00 -8.65
CA ILE A 77 -0.39 -1.88 -9.30
C ILE A 77 -0.19 -3.01 -10.30
N SER A 78 0.65 -2.76 -11.29
CA SER A 78 1.17 -3.74 -12.22
C SER A 78 2.65 -3.99 -11.93
N ARG A 79 3.09 -5.24 -12.06
CA ARG A 79 4.50 -5.64 -11.93
C ARG A 79 5.02 -6.07 -13.30
N LEU A 80 6.03 -5.37 -13.82
CA LEU A 80 6.68 -5.71 -15.07
C LEU A 80 8.09 -6.22 -14.81
N GLN A 81 8.42 -7.36 -15.42
CA GLN A 81 9.75 -7.95 -15.36
C GLN A 81 10.41 -7.84 -16.74
N PHE A 82 11.51 -7.11 -16.80
CA PHE A 82 12.30 -6.95 -18.01
C PHE A 82 13.41 -8.00 -18.04
N PRO A 83 13.50 -8.82 -19.10
CA PRO A 83 14.62 -9.74 -19.29
C PRO A 83 15.92 -8.97 -19.48
N GLY A 84 17.01 -9.47 -18.91
CA GLY A 84 18.33 -8.83 -18.97
C GLY A 84 19.28 -9.36 -17.88
N MET A 85 20.51 -8.88 -17.88
CA MET A 85 21.51 -9.19 -16.85
C MET A 85 21.99 -7.89 -16.19
N PRO A 86 21.61 -7.61 -14.95
CA PRO A 86 20.63 -8.33 -14.12
C PRO A 86 19.17 -8.09 -14.55
N PRO A 87 18.23 -9.01 -14.25
CA PRO A 87 16.81 -8.81 -14.53
C PRO A 87 16.28 -7.62 -13.73
N LYS A 88 15.43 -6.79 -14.36
CA LYS A 88 14.86 -5.59 -13.74
C LYS A 88 13.36 -5.81 -13.49
N VAL A 89 12.90 -5.42 -12.32
CA VAL A 89 11.47 -5.43 -11.97
C VAL A 89 11.04 -4.00 -11.71
N THR A 90 9.93 -3.60 -12.32
CA THR A 90 9.30 -2.30 -12.06
C THR A 90 7.85 -2.47 -11.65
N TYR A 91 7.37 -1.49 -10.89
CA TYR A 91 5.99 -1.35 -10.45
C TYR A 91 5.40 -0.06 -11.02
N SER A 92 4.13 -0.09 -11.42
CA SER A 92 3.41 1.08 -11.92
C SER A 92 1.96 1.00 -11.49
N LEU A 93 1.34 2.14 -11.19
CA LEU A 93 -0.10 2.19 -10.90
C LEU A 93 -0.89 1.69 -12.11
N THR A 94 -2.00 1.00 -11.85
CA THR A 94 -3.05 0.78 -12.86
C THR A 94 -3.99 1.99 -12.87
N ASP A 95 -4.96 2.02 -13.79
CA ASP A 95 -6.00 3.06 -13.80
C ASP A 95 -6.76 3.11 -12.46
N ASN A 96 -7.04 1.95 -11.86
CA ASN A 96 -7.66 1.85 -10.53
C ASN A 96 -6.72 2.36 -9.43
N GLY A 97 -5.41 2.12 -9.55
CA GLY A 97 -4.42 2.63 -8.62
C GLY A 97 -4.34 4.15 -8.63
N VAL A 98 -4.32 4.76 -9.83
CA VAL A 98 -4.34 6.21 -10.01
C VAL A 98 -5.61 6.83 -9.42
N GLU A 99 -6.77 6.22 -9.69
CA GLU A 99 -8.03 6.71 -9.14
C GLU A 99 -8.07 6.60 -7.61
N LEU A 100 -7.54 5.52 -7.05
CA LEU A 100 -7.44 5.36 -5.60
C LEU A 100 -6.51 6.41 -4.98
N CYS A 101 -5.36 6.73 -5.59
CA CYS A 101 -4.48 7.79 -5.12
C CYS A 101 -5.21 9.13 -5.02
N ARG A 102 -5.99 9.52 -6.04
CA ARG A 102 -6.80 10.75 -6.00
C ARG A 102 -7.82 10.76 -4.86
N LEU A 103 -8.47 9.63 -4.59
CA LEU A 103 -9.40 9.52 -3.45
C LEU A 103 -8.67 9.63 -2.12
N LEU A 104 -7.46 9.07 -2.01
CA LEU A 104 -6.61 9.19 -0.83
C LEU A 104 -6.13 10.64 -0.64
N GLU A 105 -5.81 11.38 -1.70
CA GLU A 105 -5.48 12.80 -1.63
C GLU A 105 -6.63 13.62 -1.03
N GLN A 106 -7.87 13.37 -1.47
CA GLN A 106 -9.05 14.02 -0.88
C GLN A 106 -9.24 13.67 0.60
N LEU A 107 -8.92 12.42 0.99
CA LEU A 107 -8.93 12.02 2.39
C LEU A 107 -7.81 12.70 3.19
N CYS A 108 -6.64 12.91 2.59
CA CYS A 108 -5.54 13.67 3.20
C CYS A 108 -5.96 15.13 3.43
N GLU A 109 -6.59 15.78 2.44
CA GLU A 109 -7.15 17.13 2.59
C GLU A 109 -8.18 17.17 3.73
N PHE A 110 -9.12 16.23 3.74
CA PHE A 110 -10.13 16.13 4.80
C PHE A 110 -9.51 15.89 6.17
N SER A 111 -8.41 15.14 6.25
CA SER A 111 -7.74 14.83 7.51
C SER A 111 -7.26 16.09 8.23
N SER A 112 -6.89 17.15 7.51
CA SER A 112 -6.47 18.44 8.07
C SER A 112 -7.58 19.16 8.85
N ILE A 113 -8.85 18.84 8.58
CA ILE A 113 -10.00 19.39 9.29
C ILE A 113 -10.17 18.70 10.66
N ILE A 114 -9.87 17.40 10.73
CA ILE A 114 -10.10 16.56 11.91
C ILE A 114 -8.89 16.52 12.83
N TYR A 115 -7.70 16.49 12.24
CA TYR A 115 -6.44 16.38 12.95
C TYR A 115 -5.67 17.67 12.74
N GLU A 116 -5.28 18.34 13.84
CA GLU A 116 -4.34 19.47 13.76
C GLU A 116 -3.13 19.06 12.94
N ASP A 117 -2.67 19.99 12.10
CA ASP A 117 -1.56 19.84 11.18
C ASP A 117 -0.30 19.45 11.96
N LYS A 118 -0.11 18.15 12.16
CA LYS A 118 1.17 17.59 12.58
C LYS A 118 2.03 17.58 11.33
N THR A 119 2.43 18.77 10.90
CA THR A 119 3.39 18.96 9.82
C THR A 119 4.51 17.95 10.03
N VAL A 120 4.66 17.05 9.06
CA VAL A 120 5.81 16.18 8.95
C VAL A 120 7.01 17.09 8.70
N THR A 121 7.58 17.62 9.77
CA THR A 121 8.87 18.30 9.75
C THR A 121 9.92 17.22 9.51
N ALA A 122 10.12 16.81 8.25
CA ALA A 122 11.38 16.29 7.69
C ALA A 122 11.14 15.52 6.38
N LEU A 123 10.95 16.20 5.25
CA LEU A 123 11.30 15.66 3.92
C LEU A 123 11.93 16.72 3.00
N THR A 124 12.40 17.84 3.54
CA THR A 124 13.30 18.78 2.83
C THR A 124 14.60 18.92 3.61
N ALA A 125 15.55 18.02 3.33
CA ALA A 125 16.98 18.21 3.59
C ALA A 125 17.78 17.34 2.60
#